data_AF-A0A7X3AAG3-F1
#
_entry.id   AF-A0A7X3AAG3-F1
#
_cell.length_a   1.000
_cell.length_b   1.000
_cell.length_c   1.000
_cell.angle_alpha   90.00
_cell.angle_beta   90.00
_cell.angle_gamma   90.00
#
_symmetry.space_group_name_H-M   'P 1'
#
loop_
_entity.id
_entity.type
_entity.pdbx_description
1 polymer ?
#
loop_
_entity_poly.entity_id
_entity_poly.type
_entity_poly.pdbx_seq_one_letter_code
_entity_poly.pdbx_strand_id
1 'polypeptide(L)' 'MNLPILVRLDDGNDAADNVNLLLDQEADFIIKRNPRKELPEQWLDFAKYDGRHIEMRVGKDIYLGSIVVQPERFI' A
#
# COMPACT_ATOMS: atom_id res chain seq x y z
N MET A 1 -7.61 -19.28 22.95
CA MET A 1 -6.37 -18.75 22.38
C MET A 1 -6.70 -17.39 21.77
N ASN A 2 -6.03 -16.31 22.20
CA ASN A 2 -6.24 -14.97 21.64
C ASN A 2 -5.22 -14.75 20.52
N LEU A 3 -5.67 -14.72 19.27
CA LEU A 3 -4.82 -14.39 18.13
C LEU A 3 -4.76 -12.87 17.96
N PRO A 4 -3.63 -12.31 17.50
CA PRO A 4 -3.56 -10.88 17.18
C PRO A 4 -4.57 -10.54 16.08
N ILE A 5 -5.17 -9.35 16.17
CA ILE A 5 -6.15 -8.83 15.20
C ILE A 5 -5.44 -7.84 14.29
N LEU A 6 -5.61 -8.01 12.97
CA LEU A 6 -5.15 -7.06 11.96
C LEU A 6 -6.37 -6.42 11.28
N VAL A 7 -6.50 -5.11 11.37
CA VAL A 7 -7.59 -4.37 10.73
C VAL A 7 -7.25 -4.10 9.27
N ARG A 8 -8.19 -4.36 8.35
CA ARG A 8 -8.04 -4.00 6.94
C ARG A 8 -9.03 -2.91 6.57
N LEU A 9 -8.50 -1.76 6.17
CA LEU A 9 -9.26 -0.65 5.61
C LEU A 9 -9.33 -0.81 4.09
N ASP A 10 -10.49 -0.55 3.49
CA ASP A 10 -10.67 -0.39 2.05
C ASP A 10 -10.90 1.07 1.69
N ASP A 11 -11.01 1.38 0.39
CA ASP A 11 -11.27 2.73 -0.13
C ASP A 11 -12.49 3.44 0.49
N GLY A 12 -13.39 2.72 1.16
CA GLY A 12 -14.56 3.29 1.83
C GLY A 12 -14.34 3.58 3.32
N ASN A 13 -13.28 3.04 3.90
CA ASN A 13 -12.97 3.12 5.34
C ASN A 13 -11.58 3.72 5.61
N ASP A 14 -10.82 4.13 4.60
CA ASP A 14 -9.47 4.71 4.72
C ASP A 14 -9.44 6.22 5.02
N ALA A 15 -10.57 6.78 5.47
CA ALA A 15 -10.65 8.15 5.95
C ALA A 15 -9.65 8.41 7.09
N ALA A 16 -9.07 9.62 7.15
CA ALA A 16 -8.07 10.00 8.13
C ALA A 16 -8.52 9.74 9.58
N ASP A 17 -9.78 10.03 9.91
CA ASP A 17 -10.36 9.78 11.24
C ASP A 17 -10.28 8.31 11.65
N ASN A 18 -10.53 7.37 10.73
CA ASN A 18 -10.44 5.94 11.02
C ASN A 18 -8.99 5.49 11.23
N VAL A 19 -8.06 6.02 10.43
CA VAL A 19 -6.62 5.72 10.56
C VAL A 19 -6.10 6.26 11.88
N ASN A 20 -6.44 7.50 12.23
CA ASN A 20 -6.04 8.13 13.49
C ASN A 20 -6.59 7.36 14.69
N LEU A 21 -7.84 6.90 14.64
CA LEU A 21 -8.40 6.05 15.70
C LEU A 21 -7.59 4.75 15.87
N LEU A 22 -7.19 4.08 14.79
CA LEU A 22 -6.41 2.83 14.88
C LEU A 22 -5.00 3.09 15.44
N LEU A 23 -4.38 4.21 15.06
CA LEU A 23 -3.09 4.63 15.62
C LEU A 23 -3.20 4.92 17.12
N ASP A 24 -4.23 5.64 17.56
CA ASP A 24 -4.49 5.96 18.97
C ASP A 24 -4.76 4.70 19.81
N GLN A 25 -5.30 3.65 19.21
CA GLN A 25 -5.52 2.34 19.85
C GLN A 25 -4.31 1.40 19.77
N GLU A 26 -3.20 1.84 19.17
CA GLU A 26 -2.02 1.01 18.89
C GLU A 26 -2.39 -0.29 18.15
N ALA A 27 -3.40 -0.23 17.29
CA ALA A 27 -3.88 -1.38 16.54
C ALA A 27 -3.04 -1.60 15.27
N ASP A 28 -2.75 -2.86 14.96
CA ASP A 28 -2.14 -3.21 13.67
C ASP A 28 -3.19 -3.07 12.55
N PHE A 29 -2.81 -2.41 11.45
CA PHE A 29 -3.69 -2.26 10.29
C PHE A 29 -2.98 -2.24 8.94
N ILE A 30 -3.74 -2.55 7.89
CA ILE A 30 -3.36 -2.36 6.49
C ILE A 30 -4.45 -1.56 5.77
N ILE A 31 -4.03 -0.74 4.80
CA ILE A 31 -4.95 -0.01 3.92
C ILE A 31 -4.84 -0.62 2.53
N LYS A 32 -5.97 -1.07 1.97
CA LYS A 32 -6.06 -1.41 0.55
C LYS A 32 -6.06 -0.10 -0.24
N ARG A 33 -4.87 0.37 -0.56
CA ARG A 33 -4.66 1.66 -1.25
C ARG A 33 -5.33 1.67 -2.63
N ASN A 34 -5.93 2.80 -2.95
CA ASN A 34 -6.55 3.08 -4.23
C ASN A 34 -5.68 4.01 -5.10
N PRO A 35 -5.04 3.51 -6.17
CA PRO A 35 -4.11 4.31 -6.99
C PRO A 35 -4.80 5.21 -8.03
N ARG A 36 -6.14 5.43 -7.99
CA ARG A 36 -6.88 6.20 -9.03
C ARG A 36 -6.36 7.62 -9.31
N LYS A 37 -5.61 8.23 -8.38
CA LYS A 37 -5.03 9.58 -8.53
C LYS A 37 -3.52 9.56 -8.81
N GLU A 38 -2.94 8.38 -9.02
CA GLU A 38 -1.51 8.17 -9.17
C GLU A 38 -1.20 7.77 -10.62
N LEU A 39 0.01 8.09 -11.11
CA LEU A 39 0.43 7.74 -12.46
C LEU A 39 1.00 6.30 -12.48
N PRO A 40 0.41 5.37 -13.25
CA PRO A 40 0.93 4.01 -13.36
C PRO A 40 2.38 3.94 -13.82
N GLU A 41 2.81 4.88 -14.66
CA GLU A 41 4.17 4.95 -15.20
C GLU A 41 5.20 5.21 -14.10
N GLN A 42 4.89 6.06 -13.13
CA GLN A 42 5.78 6.33 -11.99
C GLN A 42 5.99 5.06 -11.16
N TRP A 43 4.91 4.31 -10.89
CA TRP A 43 5.01 3.04 -10.18
C TRP A 43 5.84 2.01 -10.94
N LEU A 44 5.68 1.94 -12.26
CA LEU A 44 6.49 1.06 -13.09
C LEU A 44 7.97 1.44 -13.04
N ASP A 45 8.31 2.73 -13.10
CA ASP A 45 9.68 3.20 -13.03
C ASP A 45 10.32 2.85 -11.68
N PHE A 46 9.61 3.04 -10.56
CA PHE A 46 10.09 2.59 -9.24
C PHE A 46 10.33 1.08 -9.20
N ALA A 47 9.37 0.29 -9.68
CA ALA A 47 9.47 -1.16 -9.66
C ALA A 47 10.57 -1.70 -10.59
N LYS A 48 10.94 -0.97 -11.64
CA LYS A 48 12.09 -1.27 -12.50
C LYS A 48 13.42 -0.88 -11.86
N TYR A 49 13.45 0.22 -11.11
CA TYR A 49 14.67 0.76 -10.50
C TYR A 49 15.12 -0.05 -9.29
N ASP A 50 14.20 -0.36 -8.36
CA ASP A 50 14.52 -0.97 -7.06
C ASP A 50 13.67 -2.23 -6.76
N GLY A 51 12.84 -2.64 -7.71
CA GLY A 51 11.97 -3.81 -7.56
C GLY A 51 12.54 -5.09 -8.16
N ARG A 52 11.69 -6.12 -8.19
CA ARG A 52 11.96 -7.40 -8.81
C ARG A 52 11.28 -7.48 -10.17
N HIS A 53 12.05 -7.84 -11.19
CA HIS A 53 11.52 -8.26 -12.49
C HIS A 53 11.21 -9.77 -12.48
N ILE A 54 10.05 -10.12 -13.05
CA ILE A 54 9.58 -11.49 -13.23
C ILE A 54 9.19 -11.65 -14.70
N GLU A 55 9.97 -12.43 -15.42
CA GLU A 55 9.64 -12.87 -16.77
C GLU A 55 8.47 -13.86 -16.71
N MET A 56 7.38 -13.57 -17.44
CA MET A 56 6.19 -14.43 -17.44
C MET A 56 6.08 -15.20 -18.75
N ARG A 57 5.54 -14.56 -19.78
CA ARG A 57 5.36 -15.13 -21.12
C ARG A 57 5.82 -14.09 -22.13
N VAL A 58 6.08 -14.52 -23.36
CA VAL A 58 6.43 -13.60 -24.45
C VAL A 58 5.42 -12.45 -24.52
N GLY A 59 5.92 -11.21 -24.44
CA GLY A 59 5.13 -9.99 -24.45
C GLY A 59 4.51 -9.59 -23.10
N LYS A 60 4.89 -10.23 -21.98
CA LYS A 60 4.45 -9.84 -20.64
C LYS A 60 5.58 -9.97 -19.62
N ASP A 61 5.95 -8.82 -19.05
CA ASP A 61 6.80 -8.70 -17.88
C ASP A 61 5.99 -8.24 -16.67
N ILE A 62 6.39 -8.68 -15.48
CA ILE A 62 5.87 -8.16 -14.20
C ILE A 62 7.03 -7.53 -13.44
N TYR A 63 6.81 -6.31 -12.96
CA TYR A 63 7.71 -5.63 -12.03
C TYR A 63 6.98 -5.47 -10.70
N LEU A 64 7.60 -5.96 -9.62
CA LEU A 64 7.06 -5.88 -8.27
C LEU A 64 8.03 -5.07 -7.40
N GLY A 65 7.56 -3.95 -6.85
CA GLY A 65 8.34 -3.10 -5.96
C GLY A 65 7.48 -2.54 -4.84
N SER A 66 8.13 -1.98 -3.84
CA SER A 66 7.52 -1.23 -2.76
C SER A 66 8.35 0.01 -2.47
N ILE A 67 7.72 1.02 -1.89
CA ILE A 67 8.39 2.22 -1.41
C ILE A 67 8.03 2.44 0.05
N VAL A 68 9.00 2.87 0.85
CA VAL A 68 8.74 3.34 2.21
C VAL A 68 8.53 4.84 2.12
N VAL A 69 7.36 5.29 2.57
CA VAL A 69 7.03 6.73 2.63
C VAL A 69 6.93 7.14 4.10
N GLN A 70 7.49 8.29 4.45
CA GLN A 70 7.15 8.98 5.69
C GLN A 70 6.01 9.95 5.39
N PRO A 71 4.79 9.70 5.87
CA PRO A 71 3.71 10.65 5.69
C PRO A 71 3.97 11.89 6.55
N GLU A 72 3.84 13.09 5.96
CA GLU A 72 4.02 14.35 6.69
C GLU A 72 2.89 14.61 7.72
N ARG A 73 1.70 14.03 7.50
CA ARG A 73 0.58 13.81 8.45
C ARG A 73 -0.53 13.00 7.76
N PHE A 74 -1.30 12.21 8.53
CA PHE A 74 -2.63 11.75 8.14
C PHE A 74 -3.65 12.80 8.60
N ILE A 75 -3.77 13.91 7.85
CA ILE A 75 -4.79 14.94 8.10
C ILE A 75 -6.07 14.58 7.38
#